data_AF-A0A0M9HY92-F1
#
_entry.id   AF-A0A0M9HY92-F1
#
_cell.length_a   1.000
_cell.length_b   1.000
_cell.length_c   1.000
_cell.angle_alpha   90.00
_cell.angle_beta   90.00
_cell.angle_gamma   90.00
#
_symmetry.space_group_name_H-M   'P 1'
#
loop_
_entity.id
_entity.type
_entity.pdbx_description
1 polymer ?
#
loop_
_entity_poly.entity_id
_entity_poly.type
_entity_poly.pdbx_seq_one_letter_code
_entity_poly.pdbx_strand_id
1 'polypeptide(L)'
;MDIEINEELRAYIDPLTPDEYSALERSLLAEGCRDALVLWGKVLVDGHNRYEICRKHGIAFRTLQNERFQSMDDVRLWMIDNHLGRRSVSDYQRGVLALRKKQILQAREPAIQEETAPAAPLPSRQDLAREARVSSNTLAQIERIEQRAVPDLVRAVRAGDISINAAAAVASLPEERQQQAAQGGRQNLREAARQARMELQAARYEARLRKEAEAPPEAAGGAAPPWESPAIEDYPAEVARLNGLIQRLTEERDALKKKVMHLTVALAEARRPPG
;
A
#
# COMPACT_ATOMS: atom_id res chain seq x y z
N MET A 1 -31.43 26.66 -5.38
CA MET A 1 -31.33 25.22 -5.69
C MET A 1 -31.26 24.49 -4.36
N ASP A 2 -32.08 23.46 -4.19
CA ASP A 2 -32.16 22.66 -2.95
C ASP A 2 -31.23 21.45 -3.12
N ILE A 3 -30.10 21.45 -2.41
CA ILE A 3 -29.09 20.39 -2.44
C ILE A 3 -29.15 19.62 -1.12
N GLU A 4 -29.37 18.32 -1.21
CA GLU A 4 -29.47 17.40 -0.08
C GLU A 4 -28.10 16.80 0.25
N ILE A 5 -27.73 16.85 1.53
CA ILE A 5 -26.48 16.24 2.03
C ILE A 5 -26.80 14.86 2.56
N ASN A 6 -26.28 13.84 1.87
CA ASN A 6 -26.30 12.48 2.37
C ASN A 6 -25.08 12.30 3.29
N GLU A 7 -25.32 12.09 4.58
CA GLU A 7 -24.28 11.93 5.59
C GLU A 7 -23.35 10.73 5.35
N GLU A 8 -23.90 9.66 4.77
CA GLU A 8 -23.11 8.48 4.41
C GLU A 8 -22.09 8.83 3.32
N LEU A 9 -22.51 9.55 2.27
CA LEU A 9 -21.62 10.01 1.20
C LEU A 9 -20.61 11.04 1.71
N ARG A 10 -21.03 11.95 2.58
CA ARG A 10 -20.14 12.94 3.19
C ARG A 10 -19.01 12.29 3.99
N ALA A 11 -19.34 11.26 4.78
CA ALA A 11 -18.38 10.51 5.60
C ALA A 11 -17.61 9.43 4.81
N TYR A 12 -17.99 9.19 3.54
CA TYR A 12 -17.45 8.09 2.76
C TYR A 12 -15.97 8.26 2.41
N ILE A 13 -15.51 9.49 2.24
CA ILE A 13 -14.11 9.81 2.02
C ILE A 13 -13.58 10.51 3.28
N ASP A 14 -12.34 10.19 3.67
CA ASP A 14 -11.71 10.84 4.81
C ASP A 14 -11.77 12.37 4.67
N PRO A 15 -12.15 13.10 5.74
CA PRO A 15 -12.25 14.55 5.69
C PRO A 15 -10.87 15.19 5.47
N LEU A 16 -10.88 16.41 4.94
CA LEU A 16 -9.66 17.22 4.85
C LEU A 16 -9.13 17.51 6.26
N THR A 17 -7.82 17.53 6.38
CA THR A 17 -7.16 18.07 7.58
C THR A 17 -7.50 19.56 7.75
N PRO A 18 -7.39 20.12 8.96
CA PRO A 18 -7.65 21.55 9.19
C PRO A 18 -6.83 22.47 8.27
N ASP A 19 -5.59 22.10 7.99
CA ASP A 19 -4.69 22.86 7.11
C ASP A 19 -5.14 22.80 5.64
N GLU A 20 -5.53 21.61 5.16
CA GLU A 20 -6.07 21.43 3.81
C GLU A 20 -7.41 22.15 3.62
N TYR A 21 -8.30 22.08 4.61
CA TYR A 21 -9.56 22.82 4.59
C TYR A 21 -9.30 24.33 4.53
N SER A 22 -8.40 24.84 5.38
CA SER A 22 -8.02 26.25 5.39
C SER A 22 -7.39 26.70 4.07
N ALA A 23 -6.57 25.84 3.44
CA ALA A 23 -6.01 26.11 2.13
C ALA A 23 -7.09 26.17 1.03
N LEU A 24 -8.06 25.24 1.06
CA LEU A 24 -9.20 25.24 0.16
C LEU A 24 -10.05 26.49 0.35
N GLU A 25 -10.34 26.89 1.59
CA GLU A 25 -11.13 28.08 1.91
C GLU A 25 -10.46 29.36 1.38
N ARG A 26 -9.14 29.52 1.56
CA ARG A 26 -8.38 30.64 0.99
C ARG A 26 -8.46 30.67 -0.55
N SER A 27 -8.33 29.50 -1.20
CA SER A 27 -8.41 29.42 -2.66
C SER A 27 -9.80 29.80 -3.18
N LEU A 28 -10.87 29.32 -2.52
CA LEU A 28 -12.25 29.65 -2.89
C LEU A 28 -12.56 31.13 -2.68
N LEU A 29 -12.06 31.76 -1.62
CA LEU A 29 -12.23 33.19 -1.39
C LEU A 29 -11.48 34.05 -2.42
N ALA A 30 -10.30 33.62 -2.86
CA ALA A 30 -9.48 34.36 -3.81
C ALA A 30 -9.96 34.22 -5.26
N GLU A 31 -10.41 33.02 -5.66
CA GLU A 31 -10.65 32.68 -7.07
C GLU A 31 -12.09 32.25 -7.37
N GLY A 32 -12.92 32.05 -6.33
CA GLY A 32 -14.26 31.48 -6.45
C GLY A 32 -14.27 29.96 -6.65
N CYS A 33 -15.47 29.39 -6.77
CA CYS A 33 -15.66 27.96 -6.97
C CYS A 33 -15.52 27.56 -8.45
N ARG A 34 -14.29 27.35 -8.90
CA ARG A 34 -13.96 27.00 -10.30
C ARG A 34 -14.55 25.65 -10.71
N ASP A 35 -14.28 24.64 -9.90
CA ASP A 35 -14.72 23.26 -10.14
C ASP A 35 -16.18 23.09 -9.72
N ALA A 36 -16.99 22.50 -10.59
CA ALA A 36 -18.39 22.26 -10.30
C ALA A 36 -18.58 21.21 -9.19
N LEU A 37 -19.68 21.33 -8.46
CA LEU A 37 -20.18 20.32 -7.53
C LEU A 37 -20.89 19.23 -8.34
N VAL A 38 -20.72 17.96 -7.95
CA VAL A 38 -21.35 16.84 -8.66
C VAL A 38 -22.58 16.41 -7.90
N LEU A 39 -23.72 16.32 -8.60
CA LEU A 39 -25.02 15.95 -8.04
C LEU A 39 -25.55 14.68 -8.71
N TRP A 40 -26.39 13.96 -7.96
CA TRP A 40 -27.29 12.93 -8.48
C TRP A 40 -28.71 13.26 -8.04
N GLY A 41 -29.49 13.85 -8.95
CA GLY A 41 -30.76 14.48 -8.60
C GLY A 41 -30.52 15.66 -7.66
N LYS A 42 -31.00 15.57 -6.42
CA LYS A 42 -30.76 16.57 -5.36
C LYS A 42 -29.57 16.24 -4.47
N VAL A 43 -29.08 14.99 -4.49
CA VAL A 43 -28.04 14.53 -3.57
C VAL A 43 -26.67 15.03 -4.00
N LEU A 44 -25.92 15.61 -3.07
CA LEU A 44 -24.53 15.98 -3.30
C LEU A 44 -23.63 14.74 -3.29
N VAL A 45 -22.92 14.51 -4.40
CA VAL A 45 -22.02 13.36 -4.59
C VAL A 45 -20.56 13.76 -4.32
N ASP A 46 -20.08 14.84 -4.93
CA ASP A 46 -18.71 15.34 -4.71
C ASP A 46 -18.67 16.86 -4.61
N GLY A 47 -17.75 17.34 -3.77
CA GLY A 47 -17.61 18.76 -3.45
C GLY A 47 -18.24 19.17 -2.13
N HIS A 48 -18.44 18.26 -1.17
CA HIS A 48 -18.97 18.55 0.17
C HIS A 48 -18.30 19.76 0.85
N ASN A 49 -16.96 19.75 0.97
CA ASN A 49 -16.22 20.88 1.57
C ASN A 49 -16.37 22.17 0.76
N ARG A 50 -16.37 22.08 -0.58
CA ARG A 50 -16.56 23.25 -1.47
C ARG A 50 -17.96 23.82 -1.29
N TYR A 51 -18.99 22.98 -1.23
CA TYR A 51 -20.37 23.40 -1.01
C TYR A 51 -20.54 24.12 0.33
N GLU A 52 -19.99 23.56 1.41
CA GLU A 52 -20.03 24.17 2.74
C GLU A 52 -19.38 25.55 2.76
N ILE A 53 -18.15 25.66 2.26
CA ILE A 53 -17.39 26.92 2.21
C ILE A 53 -18.11 27.94 1.33
N CYS A 54 -18.58 27.54 0.14
CA CYS A 54 -19.27 28.44 -0.76
C CYS A 54 -20.59 28.95 -0.18
N ARG A 55 -21.34 28.11 0.53
CA ARG A 55 -22.56 28.53 1.24
C ARG A 55 -22.25 29.49 2.38
N LYS A 56 -21.19 29.22 3.16
CA LYS A 56 -20.74 30.07 4.27
C LYS A 56 -20.36 31.49 3.81
N HIS A 57 -19.69 31.61 2.66
CA HIS A 57 -19.17 32.89 2.17
C HIS A 57 -20.01 33.52 1.04
N GLY A 58 -21.14 32.92 0.68
CA GLY A 58 -21.97 33.42 -0.43
C GLY A 58 -21.27 33.36 -1.80
N ILE A 59 -20.33 32.43 -1.99
CA ILE A 59 -19.59 32.26 -3.24
C ILE A 59 -20.46 31.49 -4.22
N ALA A 60 -20.61 32.02 -5.44
CA ALA A 60 -21.32 31.33 -6.51
C ALA A 60 -20.58 30.05 -6.92
N PHE A 61 -21.34 28.99 -7.19
CA PHE A 61 -20.81 27.70 -7.65
C PHE A 61 -21.66 27.14 -8.78
N ARG A 62 -21.03 26.25 -9.56
CA ARG A 62 -21.70 25.49 -10.63
C ARG A 62 -21.98 24.08 -10.16
N THR A 63 -23.00 23.46 -10.72
CA THR A 63 -23.37 22.06 -10.46
C THR A 63 -23.37 21.27 -11.76
N LEU A 64 -22.92 20.02 -11.72
CA LEU A 64 -23.01 19.05 -12.81
C LEU A 64 -23.85 17.87 -12.33
N GLN A 65 -24.83 17.46 -13.13
CA GLN A 65 -25.60 16.25 -12.89
C GLN A 65 -24.86 15.06 -13.49
N ASN A 66 -24.78 13.96 -12.73
CA ASN A 66 -24.33 12.69 -13.25
C ASN A 66 -25.54 11.76 -13.44
N GLU A 67 -25.90 11.55 -14.70
CA GLU A 67 -27.07 10.78 -15.11
C GLU A 67 -26.78 9.27 -15.24
N ARG A 68 -25.53 8.84 -15.05
CA ARG A 68 -25.10 7.45 -15.27
C ARG A 68 -25.25 6.57 -14.03
N PHE A 69 -25.48 7.16 -12.86
CA PHE A 69 -25.64 6.41 -11.61
C PHE A 69 -27.00 5.72 -11.58
N GLN A 70 -27.00 4.41 -11.36
CA GLN A 70 -28.21 3.59 -11.23
C GLN A 70 -28.43 3.14 -9.78
N SER A 71 -27.36 3.15 -8.98
CA SER A 71 -27.37 2.69 -7.59
C SER A 71 -26.44 3.53 -6.72
N MET A 72 -26.62 3.44 -5.40
CA MET A 72 -25.70 4.06 -4.44
C MET A 72 -24.27 3.49 -4.55
N ASP A 73 -24.15 2.21 -4.94
CA ASP A 73 -22.85 1.62 -5.19
C ASP A 73 -22.14 2.23 -6.41
N ASP A 74 -22.87 2.65 -7.45
CA ASP A 74 -22.25 3.36 -8.59
C ASP A 74 -21.70 4.72 -8.15
N VAL A 75 -22.43 5.40 -7.26
CA VAL A 75 -21.99 6.65 -6.64
C VAL A 75 -20.71 6.41 -5.84
N ARG A 76 -20.69 5.41 -4.96
CA ARG A 76 -19.53 5.06 -4.13
C ARG A 76 -18.31 4.66 -4.99
N LEU A 77 -18.50 3.87 -6.05
CA LEU A 77 -17.44 3.47 -6.97
C LEU A 77 -16.86 4.69 -7.71
N TRP A 78 -17.73 5.57 -8.23
CA TRP A 78 -17.30 6.78 -8.89
C TRP A 78 -16.55 7.73 -7.95
N MET A 79 -16.99 7.85 -6.70
CA MET A 79 -16.30 8.65 -5.69
C MET A 79 -14.89 8.11 -5.39
N ILE A 80 -14.73 6.79 -5.30
CA ILE A 80 -13.42 6.12 -5.14
C ILE A 80 -12.53 6.47 -6.33
N ASP A 81 -13.01 6.26 -7.55
CA ASP A 81 -12.20 6.45 -8.76
C ASP A 81 -11.76 7.91 -8.92
N ASN A 82 -12.67 8.86 -8.64
CA ASN A 82 -12.36 10.28 -8.63
C ASN A 82 -11.25 10.64 -7.62
N HIS A 83 -11.27 10.03 -6.43
CA HIS A 83 -10.24 10.28 -5.41
C HIS A 83 -8.92 9.58 -5.72
N LEU A 84 -8.93 8.37 -6.26
CA LEU A 84 -7.70 7.68 -6.70
C LEU A 84 -6.96 8.47 -7.79
N GLY A 85 -7.66 9.26 -8.60
CA GLY A 85 -7.05 10.17 -9.58
C GLY A 85 -6.32 11.39 -9.00
N ARG A 86 -6.61 11.80 -7.76
CA ARG A 86 -6.04 13.01 -7.14
C ARG A 86 -4.61 12.78 -6.67
N ARG A 87 -3.74 13.79 -6.77
CA ARG A 87 -2.32 13.69 -6.35
C ARG A 87 -2.11 13.79 -4.83
N SER A 88 -3.02 14.44 -4.11
CA SER A 88 -2.91 14.68 -2.68
C SER A 88 -3.23 13.46 -1.80
N VAL A 89 -3.84 12.41 -2.37
CA VAL A 89 -4.28 11.23 -1.61
C VAL A 89 -3.07 10.37 -1.26
N SER A 90 -2.91 10.07 0.03
CA SER A 90 -1.82 9.25 0.56
C SER A 90 -1.93 7.80 0.13
N ASP A 91 -0.81 7.06 0.11
CA ASP A 91 -0.79 5.63 -0.21
C ASP A 91 -1.70 4.81 0.71
N TYR A 92 -1.82 5.22 1.98
CA TYR A 92 -2.73 4.58 2.92
C TYR A 92 -4.19 4.74 2.49
N GLN A 93 -4.61 5.97 2.23
CA GLN A 93 -5.96 6.28 1.77
C GLN A 93 -6.26 5.57 0.43
N ARG A 94 -5.30 5.57 -0.51
CA ARG A 94 -5.41 4.83 -1.78
C ARG A 94 -5.71 3.36 -1.56
N GLY A 95 -4.97 2.70 -0.66
CA GLY A 95 -5.20 1.30 -0.35
C GLY A 95 -6.53 1.05 0.34
N VAL A 96 -6.96 1.92 1.28
CA VAL A 96 -8.28 1.81 1.92
C VAL A 96 -9.40 1.92 0.88
N LEU A 97 -9.32 2.90 -0.03
CA LEU A 97 -10.30 3.07 -1.11
C LEU A 97 -10.31 1.85 -2.05
N ALA A 98 -9.16 1.26 -2.36
CA ALA A 98 -9.05 0.04 -3.15
C ALA A 98 -9.72 -1.17 -2.46
N LEU A 99 -9.57 -1.31 -1.14
CA LEU A 99 -10.21 -2.37 -0.36
C LEU A 99 -11.74 -2.19 -0.31
N ARG A 100 -12.23 -0.95 -0.18
CA ARG A 100 -13.67 -0.65 -0.26
C ARG A 100 -14.23 -0.93 -1.65
N LYS A 101 -13.50 -0.56 -2.71
CA LYS A 101 -13.86 -0.90 -4.10
C LYS A 101 -14.04 -2.39 -4.27
N LYS A 102 -13.09 -3.18 -3.75
CA LYS A 102 -13.17 -4.65 -3.77
C LYS A 102 -14.44 -5.16 -3.10
N GLN A 103 -14.78 -4.66 -1.92
CA GLN A 103 -15.97 -5.08 -1.16
C GLN A 103 -17.27 -4.81 -1.94
N ILE A 104 -17.38 -3.62 -2.56
CA ILE A 104 -18.55 -3.28 -3.38
C ILE A 104 -18.67 -4.20 -4.59
N LEU A 105 -17.56 -4.44 -5.31
CA LEU A 105 -17.57 -5.31 -6.47
C LEU A 105 -17.90 -6.77 -6.10
N GLN A 106 -17.38 -7.25 -4.97
CA GLN A 106 -17.71 -8.58 -4.45
C GLN A 106 -19.18 -8.71 -4.03
N ALA A 107 -19.78 -7.67 -3.45
CA ALA A 107 -21.19 -7.67 -3.07
C ALA A 107 -22.13 -7.69 -4.29
N ARG A 108 -21.66 -7.24 -5.47
CA ARG A 108 -22.43 -7.27 -6.73
C ARG A 108 -22.45 -8.63 -7.41
N GLU A 109 -21.45 -9.48 -7.21
CA GLU A 109 -21.40 -10.81 -7.84
C GLU A 109 -22.63 -11.70 -7.57
N PRO A 110 -23.11 -11.89 -6.32
CA PRO A 110 -24.24 -12.78 -6.07
C PRO A 110 -25.54 -12.29 -6.73
N ALA A 111 -25.70 -10.98 -6.94
CA ALA A 111 -26.86 -10.42 -7.62
C ALA A 111 -26.85 -10.65 -9.14
N ILE A 112 -25.67 -10.74 -9.76
CA ILE A 112 -25.52 -10.94 -11.21
C ILE A 112 -25.51 -12.43 -11.58
N GLN A 113 -25.12 -13.32 -10.66
CA GLN A 113 -25.11 -14.77 -10.90
C GLN A 113 -26.52 -15.39 -11.01
N GLU A 114 -27.56 -14.71 -10.52
CA GLU A 114 -28.98 -15.11 -10.71
C GLU A 114 -29.57 -14.65 -12.06
N GLU A 115 -28.99 -13.64 -12.72
CA GLU A 115 -29.47 -13.08 -13.99
C GLU A 115 -28.40 -13.20 -15.10
N THR A 116 -28.38 -14.37 -15.75
CA THR A 116 -27.79 -14.67 -17.07
C THR A 116 -26.97 -13.57 -17.78
N ALA A 117 -25.67 -13.46 -17.48
CA ALA A 117 -24.61 -12.96 -18.36
C ALA A 117 -23.22 -13.33 -17.77
N PRO A 118 -22.16 -13.52 -18.57
CA PRO A 118 -20.82 -13.70 -18.03
C PRO A 118 -20.38 -12.41 -17.34
N ALA A 119 -20.48 -12.38 -16.01
CA ALA A 119 -19.98 -11.28 -15.19
C ALA A 119 -18.50 -11.03 -15.50
N ALA A 120 -18.12 -9.77 -15.69
CA ALA A 120 -16.71 -9.41 -15.81
C ALA A 120 -15.96 -9.95 -14.57
N PRO A 121 -14.82 -10.62 -14.75
CA PRO A 121 -14.11 -11.24 -13.62
C PRO A 121 -13.74 -10.16 -12.61
N LEU A 122 -13.96 -10.45 -11.32
CA LEU A 122 -13.55 -9.55 -10.25
C LEU A 122 -12.08 -9.14 -10.41
N PRO A 123 -11.77 -7.86 -10.22
CA PRO A 123 -10.38 -7.42 -10.29
C PRO A 123 -9.57 -8.15 -9.23
N SER A 124 -8.44 -8.70 -9.66
CA SER A 124 -7.54 -9.36 -8.71
C SER A 124 -7.03 -8.34 -7.69
N ARG A 125 -6.51 -8.84 -6.56
CA ARG A 125 -5.81 -7.99 -5.59
C ARG A 125 -4.70 -7.15 -6.24
N GLN A 126 -4.01 -7.71 -7.23
CA GLN A 126 -2.94 -7.03 -7.95
C GLN A 126 -3.48 -5.91 -8.85
N ASP A 127 -4.63 -6.12 -9.50
CA ASP A 127 -5.27 -5.10 -10.34
C ASP A 127 -5.74 -3.92 -9.49
N LEU A 128 -6.38 -4.19 -8.35
CA LEU A 128 -6.80 -3.18 -7.39
C LEU A 128 -5.61 -2.37 -6.83
N ALA A 129 -4.50 -3.06 -6.50
CA ALA A 129 -3.29 -2.39 -6.04
C ALA A 129 -2.72 -1.47 -7.13
N ARG A 130 -2.64 -1.94 -8.38
CA ARG A 130 -2.15 -1.17 -9.52
C ARG A 130 -3.02 0.05 -9.82
N GLU A 131 -4.33 -0.10 -9.82
CA GLU A 131 -5.28 1.01 -10.00
C GLU A 131 -5.12 2.08 -8.92
N ALA A 132 -4.98 1.63 -7.68
CA ALA A 132 -4.71 2.50 -6.54
C ALA A 132 -3.26 3.02 -6.49
N ARG A 133 -2.41 2.66 -7.46
CA ARG A 133 -1.00 3.05 -7.55
C ARG A 133 -0.16 2.67 -6.32
N VAL A 134 -0.50 1.55 -5.69
CA VAL A 134 0.24 0.96 -4.56
C VAL A 134 0.73 -0.44 -4.91
N SER A 135 1.72 -0.95 -4.18
CA SER A 135 2.17 -2.34 -4.36
C SER A 135 1.17 -3.34 -3.75
N SER A 136 1.10 -4.57 -4.28
CA SER A 136 0.27 -5.64 -3.71
C SER A 136 0.61 -5.93 -2.24
N ASN A 137 1.89 -5.78 -1.86
CA ASN A 137 2.34 -5.94 -0.48
C ASN A 137 1.86 -4.78 0.41
N THR A 138 1.94 -3.54 -0.08
CA THR A 138 1.39 -2.37 0.62
C THR A 138 -0.11 -2.54 0.86
N LEU A 139 -0.85 -3.01 -0.15
CA LEU A 139 -2.28 -3.29 0.01
C LEU A 139 -2.56 -4.36 1.08
N ALA A 140 -1.68 -5.37 1.21
CA ALA A 140 -1.77 -6.39 2.28
C ALA A 140 -1.46 -5.86 3.67
N GLN A 141 -0.54 -4.90 3.77
CA GLN A 141 -0.27 -4.23 5.02
C GLN A 141 -1.42 -3.34 5.44
N ILE A 142 -2.01 -2.58 4.51
CA ILE A 142 -3.17 -1.74 4.77
C ILE A 142 -4.37 -2.58 5.19
N GLU A 143 -4.64 -3.69 4.50
CA GLU A 143 -5.72 -4.62 4.90
C GLU A 143 -5.52 -5.15 6.32
N ARG A 144 -4.29 -5.49 6.71
CA ARG A 144 -3.98 -5.91 8.09
C ARG A 144 -4.21 -4.79 9.10
N ILE A 145 -3.82 -3.55 8.77
CA ILE A 145 -4.05 -2.39 9.64
C ILE A 145 -5.56 -2.21 9.83
N GLU A 146 -6.35 -2.14 8.76
CA GLU A 146 -7.80 -1.95 8.87
C GLU A 146 -8.52 -3.07 9.64
N GLN A 147 -7.98 -4.30 9.65
CA GLN A 147 -8.58 -5.44 10.35
C GLN A 147 -8.18 -5.55 11.84
N ARG A 148 -6.99 -5.08 12.23
CA ARG A 148 -6.39 -5.37 13.55
C ARG A 148 -5.92 -4.16 14.33
N ALA A 149 -5.81 -3.00 13.68
CA ALA A 149 -5.31 -1.80 14.33
C ALA A 149 -6.38 -1.16 15.20
N VAL A 150 -5.99 -0.77 16.41
CA VAL A 150 -6.84 0.05 17.27
C VAL A 150 -7.09 1.44 16.63
N PRO A 151 -8.22 2.11 16.92
CA PRO A 151 -8.59 3.37 16.26
C PRO A 151 -7.50 4.45 16.33
N ASP A 152 -6.78 4.53 17.45
CA ASP A 152 -5.72 5.51 17.66
C ASP A 152 -4.52 5.27 16.73
N LEU A 153 -4.18 4.00 16.47
CA LEU A 153 -3.14 3.64 15.51
C LEU A 153 -3.57 3.98 14.07
N VAL A 154 -4.83 3.72 13.70
CA VAL A 154 -5.37 4.11 12.39
C VAL A 154 -5.31 5.62 12.19
N ARG A 155 -5.68 6.42 13.21
CA ARG A 155 -5.55 7.89 13.16
C ARG A 155 -4.10 8.31 12.96
N ALA A 156 -3.16 7.71 13.67
CA ALA A 156 -1.73 8.02 13.51
C ALA A 156 -1.21 7.70 12.09
N VAL A 157 -1.67 6.61 11.46
CA VAL A 157 -1.31 6.29 10.08
C VAL A 157 -1.89 7.31 9.10
N ARG A 158 -3.18 7.68 9.27
CA ARG A 158 -3.85 8.68 8.41
C ARG A 158 -3.20 10.07 8.53
N ALA A 159 -2.76 10.44 9.74
CA ALA A 159 -2.02 11.68 9.99
C ALA A 159 -0.58 11.65 9.46
N GLY A 160 -0.07 10.50 9.02
CA GLY A 160 1.32 10.34 8.57
C GLY A 160 2.35 10.30 9.71
N ASP A 161 1.91 10.09 10.96
CA ASP A 161 2.76 10.02 12.15
C ASP A 161 3.63 8.76 12.19
N ILE A 162 3.14 7.68 11.55
CA ILE A 162 3.79 6.38 11.43
C ILE A 162 3.63 5.86 9.99
N SER A 163 4.68 5.23 9.45
CA SER A 163 4.62 4.65 8.10
C SER A 163 3.77 3.37 8.05
N ILE A 164 3.19 3.06 6.89
CA ILE A 164 2.37 1.85 6.66
C ILE A 164 3.11 0.59 7.10
N ASN A 165 4.39 0.46 6.74
CA ASN A 165 5.24 -0.67 7.14
C ASN A 165 5.42 -0.79 8.66
N ALA A 166 5.46 0.32 9.38
CA ALA A 166 5.63 0.33 10.84
C ALA A 166 4.30 0.03 11.52
N ALA A 167 3.22 0.68 11.09
CA ALA A 167 1.88 0.42 11.61
C ALA A 167 1.41 -1.02 11.37
N ALA A 168 1.73 -1.61 10.21
CA ALA A 168 1.40 -3.00 9.95
C ALA A 168 2.15 -4.01 10.85
N ALA A 169 3.30 -3.61 11.42
CA ALA A 169 3.99 -4.39 12.44
C ALA A 169 3.36 -4.15 13.84
N VAL A 170 3.04 -2.91 14.19
CA VAL A 170 2.33 -2.62 15.45
C VAL A 170 0.96 -3.33 15.48
N ALA A 171 0.25 -3.39 14.35
CA ALA A 171 -1.03 -4.08 14.22
C ALA A 171 -0.94 -5.61 14.36
N SER A 172 0.26 -6.21 14.42
CA SER A 172 0.41 -7.63 14.79
C SER A 172 0.59 -7.85 16.30
N LEU A 173 0.75 -6.78 17.09
CA LEU A 173 0.80 -6.85 18.54
C LEU A 173 -0.62 -6.94 19.15
N PRO A 174 -0.77 -7.43 20.39
CA PRO A 174 -2.02 -7.35 21.15
C PRO A 174 -2.55 -5.92 21.27
N GLU A 175 -3.86 -5.74 21.30
CA GLU A 175 -4.53 -4.43 21.29
C GLU A 175 -4.04 -3.49 22.39
N GLU A 176 -3.83 -4.00 23.61
CA GLU A 176 -3.31 -3.22 24.75
C GLU A 176 -1.96 -2.56 24.42
N ARG A 177 -1.05 -3.29 23.79
CA ARG A 177 0.26 -2.74 23.38
C ARG A 177 0.11 -1.73 22.25
N GLN A 178 -0.86 -1.92 21.35
CA GLN A 178 -1.13 -0.93 20.30
C GLN A 178 -1.65 0.38 20.90
N GLN A 179 -2.55 0.32 21.89
CA GLN A 179 -3.08 1.49 22.59
C GLN A 179 -1.98 2.23 23.35
N GLN A 180 -1.16 1.51 24.11
CA GLN A 180 -0.02 2.10 24.83
C GLN A 180 0.97 2.78 23.87
N ALA A 181 1.26 2.14 22.74
CA ALA A 181 2.13 2.72 21.72
C ALA A 181 1.53 4.01 21.13
N ALA A 182 0.22 4.04 20.85
CA ALA A 182 -0.46 5.20 20.29
C ALA A 182 -0.56 6.38 21.27
N GLN A 183 -0.81 6.11 22.56
CA GLN A 183 -0.88 7.15 23.60
C GLN A 183 0.46 7.86 23.82
N GLY A 184 1.57 7.15 23.63
CA GLY A 184 2.92 7.72 23.74
C GLY A 184 3.39 8.55 22.54
N GLY A 185 2.54 8.72 21.52
CA GLY A 185 2.84 9.52 20.33
C GLY A 185 3.90 8.92 19.39
N ARG A 186 4.47 9.77 18.54
CA ARG A 186 5.33 9.36 17.40
C ARG A 186 6.54 8.51 17.80
N GLN A 187 7.17 8.78 18.94
CA GLN A 187 8.38 8.05 19.36
C GLN A 187 8.02 6.64 19.83
N ASN A 188 7.03 6.50 20.72
CA ASN A 188 6.59 5.19 21.21
C ASN A 188 6.05 4.31 20.08
N LEU A 189 5.31 4.89 19.13
CA LEU A 189 4.88 4.20 17.92
C LEU A 189 6.04 3.60 17.11
N ARG A 190 7.16 4.33 16.99
CA ARG A 190 8.36 3.85 16.29
C ARG A 190 9.08 2.74 17.05
N GLU A 191 9.15 2.86 18.37
CA GLU A 191 9.77 1.86 19.24
C GLU A 191 8.96 0.56 19.27
N ALA A 192 7.65 0.65 19.47
CA ALA A 192 6.73 -0.47 19.38
C ALA A 192 6.81 -1.17 18.01
N ALA A 193 6.90 -0.40 16.92
CA ALA A 193 7.08 -0.98 15.59
C ALA A 193 8.41 -1.72 15.44
N ARG A 194 9.49 -1.23 16.06
CA ARG A 194 10.79 -1.92 16.05
C ARG A 194 10.72 -3.22 16.84
N GLN A 195 10.14 -3.20 18.04
CA GLN A 195 9.95 -4.38 18.88
C GLN A 195 9.07 -5.42 18.17
N ALA A 196 7.93 -5.01 17.61
CA ALA A 196 7.04 -5.90 16.85
C ALA A 196 7.74 -6.59 15.67
N ARG A 197 8.62 -5.88 14.96
CA ARG A 197 9.40 -6.46 13.86
C ARG A 197 10.39 -7.51 14.37
N MET A 198 11.07 -7.23 15.48
CA MET A 198 12.01 -8.18 16.09
C MET A 198 11.27 -9.43 16.57
N GLU A 199 10.13 -9.27 17.25
CA GLU A 199 9.29 -10.40 17.68
C GLU A 199 8.79 -11.22 16.48
N LEU A 200 8.31 -10.57 15.41
CA LEU A 200 7.88 -11.26 14.20
C LEU A 200 9.03 -11.99 13.50
N GLN A 201 10.23 -11.40 13.49
CA GLN A 201 11.42 -12.03 12.91
C GLN A 201 11.86 -13.24 13.73
N ALA A 202 11.86 -13.14 15.06
CA ALA A 202 12.15 -14.25 15.96
C ALA A 202 11.12 -15.38 15.76
N ALA A 203 9.82 -15.07 15.76
CA ALA A 203 8.76 -16.05 15.53
C ALA A 203 8.87 -16.74 14.16
N ARG A 204 9.26 -16.00 13.10
CA ARG A 204 9.51 -16.58 11.76
C ARG A 204 10.73 -17.49 11.76
N TYR A 205 11.79 -17.11 12.47
CA TYR A 205 13.00 -17.93 12.59
C TYR A 205 12.70 -19.23 13.35
N GLU A 206 11.99 -19.15 14.48
CA GLU A 206 11.53 -20.32 15.24
C GLU A 206 10.61 -21.22 14.41
N ALA A 207 9.64 -20.66 13.69
CA ALA A 207 8.76 -21.42 12.81
C ALA A 207 9.54 -22.14 11.69
N ARG A 208 10.59 -21.51 11.15
CA ARG A 208 11.48 -22.15 10.17
C ARG A 208 12.24 -23.32 10.78
N LEU A 209 12.80 -23.14 11.98
CA LEU A 209 13.49 -24.22 12.70
C LEU A 209 12.56 -25.40 13.00
N ARG A 210 11.33 -25.13 13.44
CA ARG A 210 10.32 -26.18 13.66
C ARG A 210 10.00 -26.95 12.38
N LYS A 211 9.80 -26.23 11.28
CA LYS A 211 9.53 -26.85 9.97
C LYS A 211 10.70 -27.72 9.48
N GLU A 212 11.93 -27.29 9.75
CA GLU A 212 13.14 -28.05 9.42
C GLU A 212 13.28 -29.32 10.29
N ALA A 213 12.88 -29.25 11.56
CA ALA A 213 12.85 -30.40 12.47
C ALA A 213 11.73 -31.41 12.14
N GLU A 214 10.61 -30.95 11.57
CA GLU A 214 9.45 -31.79 11.20
C GLU A 214 9.56 -32.40 9.79
N ALA A 215 10.59 -32.04 9.00
CA ALA A 215 10.77 -32.58 7.65
C ALA A 215 11.19 -34.07 7.69
N PRO A 216 10.52 -34.98 6.93
CA PRO A 216 10.89 -36.38 6.89
C PRO A 216 12.33 -36.59 6.37
N PRO A 217 13.08 -37.58 6.90
CA PRO A 217 14.47 -37.81 6.51
C PRO A 217 14.67 -38.25 5.04
N GLU A 218 13.61 -38.59 4.30
CA GLU A 218 13.72 -39.19 2.95
C GLU A 218 13.70 -38.20 1.76
N ALA A 219 13.65 -36.88 2.00
CA ALA A 219 13.91 -35.90 0.94
C ALA A 219 15.34 -35.33 0.99
N ALA A 220 16.18 -35.83 1.90
CA ALA A 220 17.62 -35.61 1.90
C ALA A 220 18.29 -36.80 1.21
N GLY A 221 18.48 -36.70 -0.12
CA GLY A 221 19.48 -37.53 -0.79
C GLY A 221 20.84 -37.23 -0.18
N GLY A 222 21.24 -38.00 0.84
CA GLY A 222 22.61 -38.22 1.31
C GLY A 222 23.52 -36.99 1.41
N ALA A 223 23.02 -35.82 1.81
CA ALA A 223 23.86 -34.66 2.09
C ALA A 223 23.51 -34.13 3.47
N ALA A 224 24.46 -34.28 4.39
CA ALA A 224 24.39 -33.74 5.74
C ALA A 224 24.10 -32.22 5.74
N PRO A 225 23.50 -31.67 6.81
CA PRO A 225 23.29 -30.23 6.98
C PRO A 225 24.57 -29.42 6.70
N PRO A 226 24.51 -28.21 6.10
CA PRO A 226 25.69 -27.45 5.69
C PRO A 226 26.72 -27.10 6.80
N TRP A 227 26.35 -27.24 8.08
CA TRP A 227 27.22 -27.03 9.23
C TRP A 227 27.73 -28.34 9.87
N GLU A 228 27.23 -29.48 9.42
CA GLU A 228 27.79 -30.82 9.64
C GLU A 228 28.54 -31.26 8.38
N SER A 229 29.49 -30.43 7.94
CA SER A 229 30.56 -30.97 7.09
C SER A 229 31.36 -31.98 7.92
N PRO A 230 31.90 -33.06 7.34
CA PRO A 230 32.79 -33.96 8.08
C PRO A 230 33.84 -33.10 8.78
N ALA A 231 34.12 -33.41 10.05
CA ALA A 231 35.08 -32.67 10.86
C ALA A 231 36.34 -32.43 10.03
N ILE A 232 36.62 -31.17 9.72
CA ILE A 232 37.76 -30.79 8.89
C ILE A 232 39.00 -31.19 9.69
N GLU A 233 39.61 -32.33 9.34
CA GLU A 233 40.74 -32.91 10.07
C GLU A 233 41.95 -31.97 10.06
N ASP A 234 42.13 -31.21 8.98
CA ASP A 234 43.19 -30.23 8.80
C ASP A 234 42.62 -28.84 8.42
N TYR A 235 42.31 -28.07 9.46
CA TYR A 235 41.78 -26.71 9.34
C TYR A 235 42.70 -25.76 8.56
N PRO A 236 44.03 -25.75 8.80
CA PRO A 236 44.97 -24.97 7.98
C PRO A 236 44.93 -25.28 6.49
N ALA A 237 44.89 -26.57 6.10
CA ALA A 237 44.86 -26.97 4.70
C ALA A 237 43.56 -26.54 4.00
N GLU A 238 42.43 -26.65 4.69
CA GLU A 238 41.13 -26.25 4.14
C GLU A 238 41.03 -24.72 4.00
N VAL A 239 41.54 -23.96 4.98
CA VAL A 239 41.63 -22.50 4.87
C VAL A 239 42.51 -22.09 3.68
N ALA A 240 43.64 -22.77 3.44
CA ALA A 240 44.49 -22.51 2.29
C ALA A 240 43.77 -22.80 0.96
N ARG A 241 43.03 -23.91 0.88
CA ARG A 241 42.21 -24.29 -0.29
C ARG A 241 41.14 -23.24 -0.58
N LEU A 242 40.39 -22.83 0.45
CA LEU A 242 39.33 -21.82 0.33
C LEU A 242 39.88 -20.47 -0.08
N ASN A 243 41.01 -20.03 0.49
CA ASN A 243 41.68 -18.80 0.07
C ASN A 243 42.12 -18.86 -1.41
N GLY A 244 42.64 -20.01 -1.88
CA GLY A 244 42.97 -20.21 -3.29
C GLY A 244 41.75 -20.21 -4.22
N LEU A 245 40.59 -20.68 -3.75
CA LEU A 245 39.32 -20.56 -4.48
C LEU A 245 38.83 -19.11 -4.55
N ILE A 246 38.87 -18.40 -3.42
CA ILE A 246 38.49 -16.97 -3.34
C ILE A 246 39.35 -16.15 -4.29
N GLN A 247 40.66 -16.41 -4.33
CA GLN A 247 41.57 -15.70 -5.24
C GLN A 247 41.21 -15.95 -6.71
N ARG A 248 41.00 -17.21 -7.12
CA ARG A 248 40.60 -17.55 -8.49
C ARG A 248 39.27 -16.90 -8.89
N LEU A 249 38.26 -16.99 -8.03
CA LEU A 249 36.96 -16.37 -8.29
C LEU A 249 37.05 -14.83 -8.37
N THR A 250 37.95 -14.24 -7.58
CA THR A 250 38.21 -12.79 -7.62
C THR A 250 38.85 -12.39 -8.96
N GLU A 251 39.83 -13.15 -9.43
CA GLU A 251 40.48 -12.95 -10.73
C GLU A 251 39.49 -13.12 -11.89
N GLU A 252 38.65 -14.15 -11.86
CA GLU A 252 37.59 -14.37 -12.85
C GLU A 252 36.57 -13.24 -12.88
N ARG A 253 36.10 -12.80 -11.70
CA ARG A 253 35.20 -11.65 -11.58
C ARG A 253 35.81 -10.40 -12.19
N ASP A 254 37.09 -10.14 -11.95
CA ASP A 254 37.75 -8.94 -12.45
C ASP A 254 37.99 -9.02 -13.96
N ALA A 255 38.29 -10.20 -14.48
CA ALA A 255 38.34 -10.45 -15.92
C ALA A 255 36.97 -10.26 -16.59
N LEU A 256 35.89 -10.75 -15.98
CA LEU A 256 34.53 -10.56 -16.47
C LEU A 256 34.09 -9.09 -16.43
N LYS A 257 34.41 -8.36 -15.36
CA LYS A 257 34.16 -6.91 -15.28
C LYS A 257 34.87 -6.15 -16.40
N LYS A 258 36.14 -6.48 -16.68
CA LYS A 258 36.86 -5.92 -17.82
C LYS A 258 36.15 -6.23 -19.14
N LYS A 259 35.72 -7.48 -19.37
CA LYS A 259 34.97 -7.86 -20.58
C LYS A 259 33.66 -7.07 -20.72
N VAL A 260 32.88 -6.96 -19.65
CA VAL A 260 31.63 -6.19 -19.65
C VAL A 260 31.90 -4.72 -19.98
N MET A 261 32.94 -4.12 -19.41
CA MET A 261 33.33 -2.74 -19.70
C MET A 261 33.68 -2.56 -21.18
N HIS A 262 34.49 -3.45 -21.75
CA HIS A 262 34.85 -3.38 -23.18
C HIS A 262 33.63 -3.54 -24.08
N LEU A 263 32.75 -4.50 -23.79
CA LEU A 263 31.50 -4.70 -24.53
C LEU A 263 30.56 -3.50 -24.42
N THR A 264 30.51 -2.85 -23.25
CA THR A 264 29.69 -1.65 -23.03
C THR A 264 30.20 -0.48 -23.88
N VAL A 265 31.51 -0.28 -23.96
CA VAL A 265 32.14 0.74 -24.82
C VAL A 265 31.89 0.43 -26.28
N ALA A 266 32.13 -0.80 -26.73
CA ALA A 266 31.90 -1.22 -28.11
C ALA A 266 30.42 -1.06 -28.52
N LEU A 267 29.48 -1.37 -27.63
CA LEU A 267 28.05 -1.16 -27.86
C LEU A 267 27.69 0.32 -27.96
N ALA A 268 28.32 1.19 -27.15
CA ALA A 268 28.13 2.63 -27.20
C ALA A 268 28.67 3.24 -28.50
N GLU A 269 29.83 2.77 -28.97
CA GLU A 269 30.42 3.17 -30.25
C GLU A 269 29.57 2.71 -31.44
N ALA A 270 29.09 1.44 -31.43
CA ALA A 270 28.21 0.92 -32.48
C ALA A 270 26.83 1.59 -32.53
N ARG A 271 26.37 2.18 -31.42
CA ARG A 271 25.11 2.94 -31.34
C ARG A 271 25.26 4.42 -31.72
N ARG A 272 26.48 4.89 -31.98
CA ARG A 272 26.72 6.27 -32.40
C ARG A 272 26.30 6.41 -33.88
N PRO A 273 25.41 7.36 -34.23
CA PRO A 273 25.01 7.54 -35.62
C PRO A 273 26.22 8.01 -36.46
N PRO A 274 26.32 7.61 -37.75
CA PRO A 274 27.34 8.16 -38.62
C PRO A 274 27.09 9.67 -38.75
N GLY A 275 28.13 10.45 -38.44
CA GLY A 275 28.12 11.92 -38.59
C GLY A 275 28.17 12.34 -40.05
#